data_AF-A0A6A6L9M9-F1
#
_entry.id   AF-A0A6A6L9M9-F1
#
_cell.length_a   1.000
_cell.length_b   1.000
_cell.length_c   1.000
_cell.angle_alpha   90.00
_cell.angle_beta   90.00
_cell.angle_gamma   90.00
#
_symmetry.space_group_name_H-M   'P 1'
#
loop_
_entity.id
_entity.type
_entity.pdbx_description
1 polymer ?
#
loop_
_entity_poly.entity_id
_entity_poly.type
_entity_poly.pdbx_seq_one_letter_code
_entity_poly.pdbx_strand_id
1 'polypeptide(L)'
;MQGSKVEQLWNGRKCPQQLKRLNLSESVHLRRLPNLSSATELEWISLQGCESLLEIPMSIQCLQKLVCLDLQGCKKLRSLPNLVQLKSLKELSLSYCSNLKMLPEIPIGIEELELEDCGLEGLP
;
A
#
# COMPACT_ATOMS: atom_id res chain seq x y z
N MET A 1 2.88 -13.72 6.69
CA MET A 1 4.32 -13.84 6.34
C MET A 1 5.08 -12.68 6.98
N GLN A 2 4.83 -12.43 8.27
CA GLN A 2 5.37 -11.28 9.00
C GLN A 2 6.88 -11.48 9.20
N GLY A 3 7.68 -10.43 8.95
CA GLY A 3 9.15 -10.48 9.13
C GLY A 3 9.89 -11.42 8.16
N SER A 4 9.28 -11.79 7.02
CA SER A 4 9.92 -12.70 6.06
C SER A 4 10.81 -11.94 5.05
N LYS A 5 11.86 -12.60 4.56
CA LYS A 5 12.75 -12.10 3.48
C LYS A 5 12.12 -12.21 2.08
N VAL A 6 10.81 -12.10 1.97
CA VAL A 6 10.11 -12.32 0.69
C VAL A 6 10.41 -11.17 -0.27
N GLU A 7 11.18 -11.46 -1.31
CA GLU A 7 11.45 -10.51 -2.40
C GLU A 7 10.33 -10.50 -3.46
N GLN A 8 9.54 -11.59 -3.57
CA GLN A 8 8.45 -11.75 -4.55
C GLN A 8 7.32 -12.65 -4.02
N LEU A 9 6.07 -12.19 -4.14
CA LEU A 9 4.87 -12.84 -3.58
C LEU A 9 4.26 -13.96 -4.45
N TRP A 10 4.22 -13.82 -5.78
CA TRP A 10 3.75 -14.86 -6.71
C TRP A 10 4.31 -14.68 -8.13
N ASN A 11 4.85 -15.76 -8.70
CA ASN A 11 5.37 -15.84 -10.08
C ASN A 11 4.48 -16.73 -10.96
N GLY A 12 3.31 -16.22 -11.35
CA GLY A 12 2.56 -16.70 -12.52
C GLY A 12 1.89 -18.07 -12.46
N ARG A 13 1.83 -18.78 -11.33
CA ARG A 13 1.16 -20.11 -11.26
C ARG A 13 -0.02 -20.22 -10.29
N LYS A 14 -0.19 -19.28 -9.36
CA LYS A 14 -1.33 -19.26 -8.44
C LYS A 14 -1.79 -17.82 -8.27
N CYS A 15 -2.79 -17.43 -9.05
CA CYS A 15 -3.44 -16.13 -8.92
C CYS A 15 -4.16 -16.09 -7.57
N PRO A 16 -3.95 -15.07 -6.74
CA PRO A 16 -4.61 -14.93 -5.45
C PRO A 16 -6.05 -14.40 -5.62
N GLN A 17 -6.82 -14.98 -6.55
CA GLN A 17 -8.20 -14.56 -6.89
C GLN A 17 -9.19 -14.69 -5.73
N GLN A 18 -8.77 -15.24 -4.59
CA GLN A 18 -9.58 -15.35 -3.36
C GLN A 18 -8.90 -14.72 -2.14
N LEU A 19 -7.72 -14.12 -2.33
CA LEU A 19 -6.98 -13.53 -1.23
C LEU A 19 -7.66 -12.22 -0.84
N LYS A 20 -8.22 -12.18 0.36
CA LYS A 20 -8.85 -10.98 0.93
C LYS A 20 -7.88 -10.11 1.72
N ARG A 21 -6.87 -10.71 2.33
CA ARG A 21 -5.92 -10.01 3.20
C ARG A 21 -4.49 -10.33 2.79
N LEU A 22 -3.70 -9.29 2.55
CA LEU A 22 -2.27 -9.38 2.30
C LEU A 22 -1.53 -8.70 3.44
N ASN A 23 -0.89 -9.49 4.30
CA ASN A 23 -0.03 -8.97 5.36
C ASN A 23 1.45 -9.23 4.99
N LEU A 24 2.15 -8.14 4.73
CA LEU A 24 3.59 -8.06 4.50
C LEU A 24 4.29 -7.18 5.54
N SER A 25 3.64 -6.88 6.66
CA SER A 25 4.17 -6.02 7.70
C SER A 25 5.55 -6.49 8.17
N GLU A 26 6.43 -5.53 8.47
CA GLU A 26 7.83 -5.72 8.89
C GLU A 26 8.71 -6.44 7.86
N SER A 27 8.32 -6.45 6.58
CA SER A 27 9.18 -6.92 5.49
C SER A 27 10.20 -5.84 5.12
N VAL A 28 11.13 -5.54 6.03
CA VAL A 28 12.07 -4.40 5.95
C VAL A 28 12.95 -4.36 4.69
N HIS A 29 13.09 -5.50 3.99
CA HIS A 29 13.85 -5.62 2.74
C HIS A 29 12.99 -5.58 1.47
N LEU A 30 11.66 -5.57 1.60
CA LEU A 30 10.74 -5.50 0.46
C LEU A 30 10.94 -4.16 -0.25
N ARG A 31 11.38 -4.20 -1.51
CA ARG A 31 11.63 -2.98 -2.31
C ARG A 31 10.47 -2.62 -3.22
N ARG A 32 9.75 -3.64 -3.71
CA ARG A 32 8.67 -3.51 -4.70
C ARG A 32 7.64 -4.62 -4.50
N LEU A 33 6.40 -4.33 -4.83
CA LEU A 33 5.32 -5.31 -4.90
C LEU A 33 5.20 -5.92 -6.30
N PRO A 34 4.67 -7.15 -6.41
CA PRO A 34 4.31 -7.70 -7.71
C PRO A 34 3.12 -6.93 -8.32
N ASN A 35 2.78 -7.26 -9.56
CA ASN A 35 1.52 -6.83 -10.14
C ASN A 35 0.32 -7.39 -9.34
N LEU A 36 -0.60 -6.52 -8.94
CA LEU A 36 -1.78 -6.81 -8.13
C LEU A 36 -3.08 -6.91 -8.94
N SER A 37 -3.05 -6.76 -10.27
CA SER A 37 -4.25 -6.66 -11.12
C SER A 37 -5.19 -7.87 -11.04
N SER A 38 -4.66 -9.04 -10.69
CA SER A 38 -5.43 -10.29 -10.55
C SER A 38 -5.94 -10.55 -9.13
N ALA A 39 -5.55 -9.75 -8.14
CA ALA A 39 -5.89 -9.91 -6.74
C ALA A 39 -7.15 -9.09 -6.38
N THR A 40 -8.15 -9.08 -7.25
CA THR A 40 -9.32 -8.17 -7.18
C THR A 40 -10.21 -8.37 -5.95
N GLU A 41 -10.05 -9.49 -5.23
CA GLU A 41 -10.75 -9.78 -3.98
C GLU A 41 -10.05 -9.24 -2.73
N LEU A 42 -8.90 -8.56 -2.87
CA LEU A 42 -8.21 -7.95 -1.74
C LEU A 42 -9.06 -6.84 -1.11
N GLU A 43 -9.28 -6.98 0.19
CA GLU A 43 -10.01 -6.07 1.07
C GLU A 43 -9.04 -5.35 2.04
N TRP A 44 -7.88 -5.94 2.32
CA TRP A 44 -6.93 -5.40 3.29
C TRP A 44 -5.49 -5.65 2.86
N ILE A 45 -4.66 -4.62 2.89
CA ILE A 45 -3.22 -4.69 2.65
C ILE A 45 -2.51 -3.95 3.78
N SER A 46 -1.62 -4.64 4.51
CA SER A 46 -0.62 -3.96 5.35
C SER A 46 0.78 -4.26 4.88
N LEU A 47 1.50 -3.15 4.74
CA LEU A 47 2.90 -3.01 4.41
C LEU A 47 3.60 -2.23 5.52
N GLN A 48 2.99 -2.15 6.71
CA GLN A 48 3.56 -1.49 7.87
C GLN A 48 5.02 -1.90 8.06
N GLY A 49 5.92 -0.95 8.32
CA GLY A 49 7.33 -1.24 8.59
C GLY A 49 8.09 -1.81 7.38
N CYS A 50 7.56 -1.73 6.15
CA CYS A 50 8.31 -2.05 4.94
C CYS A 50 9.28 -0.91 4.60
N GLU A 51 10.31 -0.73 5.43
CA GLU A 51 11.20 0.45 5.36
C GLU A 51 11.94 0.61 4.03
N SER A 52 12.18 -0.49 3.30
CA SER A 52 12.84 -0.44 1.99
C SER A 52 11.91 -0.26 0.79
N LEU A 53 10.59 -0.21 1.01
CA LEU A 53 9.61 -0.10 -0.07
C LEU A 53 9.75 1.26 -0.76
N LEU A 54 9.89 1.25 -2.08
CA LEU A 54 10.17 2.47 -2.85
C LEU A 54 8.90 3.07 -3.46
N GLU A 55 7.99 2.21 -3.92
CA GLU A 55 6.81 2.57 -4.69
C GLU A 55 5.69 1.53 -4.54
N ILE A 56 4.45 1.96 -4.74
CA ILE A 56 3.27 1.10 -4.87
C ILE A 56 2.94 0.96 -6.37
N PRO A 57 2.74 -0.28 -6.89
CA PRO A 57 2.49 -0.48 -8.31
C PRO A 57 1.14 0.10 -8.73
N MET A 58 1.07 0.69 -9.93
CA MET A 58 -0.17 1.25 -10.52
C MET A 58 -1.34 0.25 -10.52
N SER A 59 -1.05 -1.05 -10.60
CA SER A 59 -2.05 -2.12 -10.52
C SER A 59 -2.89 -2.12 -9.24
N ILE A 60 -2.49 -1.40 -8.19
CA ILE A 60 -3.30 -1.24 -6.99
C ILE A 60 -4.68 -0.65 -7.31
N GLN A 61 -4.78 0.20 -8.35
CA GLN A 61 -6.04 0.80 -8.80
C GLN A 61 -7.09 -0.23 -9.27
N CYS A 62 -6.68 -1.47 -9.55
CA CYS A 62 -7.59 -2.57 -9.87
C CYS A 62 -8.31 -3.14 -8.63
N LEU A 63 -7.88 -2.81 -7.42
CA LEU A 63 -8.37 -3.38 -6.17
C LEU A 63 -9.62 -2.65 -5.66
N GLN A 64 -10.71 -2.77 -6.42
CA GLN A 64 -11.97 -2.06 -6.16
C GLN A 64 -12.61 -2.41 -4.81
N LYS A 65 -12.26 -3.56 -4.22
CA LYS A 65 -12.75 -4.04 -2.91
C LYS A 65 -11.85 -3.65 -1.75
N LEU A 66 -10.71 -3.00 -2.00
CA LEU A 66 -9.75 -2.66 -0.96
C LEU A 66 -10.37 -1.65 0.01
N VAL A 67 -10.45 -2.02 1.28
CA VAL A 67 -11.03 -1.21 2.37
C VAL A 67 -9.93 -0.53 3.19
N CYS A 68 -8.80 -1.21 3.38
CA CYS A 68 -7.69 -0.73 4.20
C CYS A 68 -6.36 -0.88 3.47
N LEU A 69 -5.60 0.21 3.43
CA LEU A 69 -4.22 0.27 2.96
C LEU A 69 -3.34 0.89 4.04
N ASP A 70 -2.54 0.04 4.68
CA ASP A 70 -1.62 0.44 5.73
C ASP A 70 -0.18 0.44 5.19
N LEU A 71 0.41 1.63 5.14
CA LEU A 71 1.77 1.91 4.69
C LEU A 71 2.62 2.54 5.79
N GLN A 72 2.16 2.49 7.03
CA GLN A 72 2.83 3.12 8.15
C GLN A 72 4.30 2.70 8.25
N GLY A 73 5.22 3.64 8.42
CA GLY A 73 6.65 3.33 8.55
C GLY A 73 7.35 2.90 7.26
N CYS A 74 6.73 3.09 6.08
CA CYS A 74 7.40 2.90 4.78
C CYS A 74 8.38 4.05 4.48
N LYS A 75 9.47 4.15 5.25
CA LYS A 75 10.41 5.28 5.26
C LYS A 75 11.01 5.65 3.90
N LYS A 76 11.20 4.69 2.98
CA LYS A 76 11.74 4.94 1.63
C LYS A 76 10.69 5.14 0.55
N LEU A 77 9.40 5.07 0.88
CA LEU A 77 8.31 5.28 -0.07
C LEU A 77 8.35 6.74 -0.53
N ARG A 78 8.45 6.95 -1.85
CA ARG A 78 8.62 8.31 -2.42
C ARG A 78 7.33 8.89 -2.98
N SER A 79 6.46 8.02 -3.49
CA SER A 79 5.21 8.38 -4.14
C SER A 79 4.23 7.23 -4.08
N LEU A 80 2.95 7.58 -4.25
CA LEU A 80 1.87 6.64 -4.48
C LEU A 80 1.20 6.93 -5.83
N PRO A 81 0.61 5.91 -6.48
CA PRO A 81 -0.32 6.15 -7.57
C PRO A 81 -1.56 6.89 -7.07
N ASN A 82 -2.31 7.50 -7.99
CA ASN A 82 -3.63 8.07 -7.67
C ASN A 82 -4.56 6.96 -7.12
N LEU A 83 -5.22 7.22 -5.99
CA LEU A 83 -6.05 6.25 -5.27
C LEU A 83 -7.55 6.46 -5.48
N VAL A 84 -7.98 7.44 -6.28
CA VAL A 84 -9.41 7.77 -6.55
C VAL A 84 -10.21 6.58 -7.08
N GLN A 85 -9.55 5.63 -7.75
CA GLN A 85 -10.20 4.41 -8.24
C GLN A 85 -10.56 3.41 -7.13
N LEU A 86 -10.02 3.56 -5.92
CA LEU A 86 -10.27 2.65 -4.79
C LEU A 86 -11.56 3.03 -4.06
N LYS A 87 -12.70 2.83 -4.72
CA LYS A 87 -14.01 3.31 -4.25
C LYS A 87 -14.44 2.76 -2.89
N SER A 88 -13.90 1.61 -2.48
CA SER A 88 -14.19 1.00 -1.18
C SER A 88 -13.17 1.35 -0.09
N LEU A 89 -12.12 2.11 -0.41
CA LEU A 89 -11.07 2.45 0.54
C LEU A 89 -11.61 3.40 1.60
N LYS A 90 -11.53 2.96 2.86
CA LYS A 90 -11.97 3.68 4.05
C LYS A 90 -10.81 4.11 4.92
N GLU A 91 -9.78 3.27 5.00
CA GLU A 91 -8.64 3.46 5.90
C GLU A 91 -7.34 3.55 5.09
N LEU A 92 -6.61 4.66 5.27
CA LEU A 92 -5.28 4.87 4.69
C LEU A 92 -4.32 5.38 5.77
N SER A 93 -3.33 4.56 6.13
CA SER A 93 -2.26 4.99 7.04
C SER A 93 -0.97 5.23 6.26
N LEU A 94 -0.45 6.45 6.37
CA LEU A 94 0.81 6.88 5.75
C LEU A 94 1.80 7.41 6.79
N SER A 95 1.47 7.30 8.08
CA SER A 95 2.30 7.82 9.17
C SER A 95 3.74 7.26 9.10
N TYR A 96 4.71 8.08 9.48
CA TYR A 96 6.15 7.77 9.47
C TYR A 96 6.72 7.47 8.07
N CYS A 97 6.04 7.88 6.99
CA CYS A 97 6.57 7.86 5.63
C CYS A 97 7.43 9.10 5.34
N SER A 98 8.63 9.15 5.94
CA SER A 98 9.49 10.35 5.94
C SER A 98 9.98 10.80 4.55
N ASN A 99 10.02 9.93 3.54
CA ASN A 99 10.42 10.30 2.17
C ASN A 99 9.24 10.56 1.23
N LEU A 100 8.01 10.42 1.71
CA LEU A 100 6.82 10.70 0.92
C LEU A 100 6.64 12.22 0.81
N LYS A 101 6.91 12.78 -0.36
CA LYS A 101 6.89 14.23 -0.58
C LYS A 101 5.53 14.80 -0.93
N MET A 102 4.66 13.99 -1.54
CA MET A 102 3.34 14.42 -2.01
C MET A 102 2.29 13.37 -1.67
N LEU A 103 1.11 13.83 -1.26
CA LEU A 103 -0.05 12.98 -1.04
C LEU A 103 -0.70 12.61 -2.39
N PRO A 104 -1.10 11.35 -2.63
CA PRO A 104 -1.90 11.02 -3.80
C PRO A 104 -3.29 11.64 -3.70
N GLU A 105 -3.98 11.78 -4.83
CA GLU A 105 -5.43 11.98 -4.78
C GLU A 105 -6.10 10.75 -4.16
N ILE A 106 -6.91 10.97 -3.14
CA ILE A 106 -7.62 9.93 -2.38
C ILE A 106 -9.11 9.92 -2.75
N PRO A 107 -9.81 8.78 -2.62
CA PRO A 107 -11.24 8.71 -2.89
C PRO A 107 -12.03 9.47 -1.82
N ILE A 108 -13.20 9.99 -2.20
CA ILE A 108 -14.07 10.80 -1.32
C ILE A 108 -14.58 10.00 -0.10
N GLY A 109 -14.62 8.67 -0.20
CA GLY A 109 -15.15 7.77 0.84
C GLY A 109 -14.18 7.38 1.96
N ILE A 110 -13.02 8.03 2.07
CA ILE A 110 -12.07 7.82 3.18
C ILE A 110 -12.75 8.21 4.50
N GLU A 111 -12.75 7.29 5.46
CA GLU A 111 -13.24 7.49 6.83
C GLU A 111 -12.08 7.81 7.78
N GLU A 112 -10.89 7.27 7.51
CA GLU A 112 -9.69 7.41 8.33
C GLU A 112 -8.44 7.63 7.47
N LEU A 113 -7.74 8.74 7.72
CA LEU A 113 -6.48 9.10 7.07
C LEU A 113 -5.46 9.47 8.14
N GLU A 114 -4.42 8.67 8.29
CA GLU A 114 -3.34 8.93 9.24
C GLU A 114 -2.11 9.48 8.53
N LEU A 115 -1.69 10.67 8.98
CA LEU A 115 -0.54 11.41 8.47
C LEU A 115 0.26 11.99 9.65
N GLU A 116 1.02 11.14 10.32
CA GLU A 116 1.99 11.56 11.35
C GLU A 116 3.42 11.48 10.78
N ASP A 117 4.31 12.43 11.10
CA ASP A 117 5.74 12.37 10.72
C ASP A 117 6.03 12.02 9.24
N CYS A 118 5.21 12.57 8.32
CA CYS A 118 5.42 12.45 6.88
C CYS A 118 6.32 13.58 6.36
N GLY A 119 7.13 13.28 5.33
CA GLY A 119 7.99 14.27 4.65
C GLY A 119 7.27 15.14 3.63
N LEU A 120 5.97 15.43 3.83
CA LEU A 120 5.14 16.12 2.85
C LEU A 120 5.61 17.58 2.70
N GLU A 121 6.07 17.93 1.49
CA GLU A 121 6.48 19.29 1.15
C GLU A 121 5.27 20.01 0.55
N GLY A 122 4.66 20.93 1.31
CA GLY A 122 3.48 21.65 0.87
C GLY A 122 2.20 20.86 1.12
N LEU A 123 1.75 20.87 2.37
CA LEU A 123 0.32 20.72 2.65
C LEU A 123 -0.40 21.93 2.03
N PRO A 124 -1.59 21.78 1.42
CA PRO A 124 -2.49 22.91 1.30
C PRO A 124 -2.89 23.45 2.68
#